data_AF-F5XG26-F1
#
_entry.id   AF-F5XG26-F1
#
_cell.length_a   1.000
_cell.length_b   1.000
_cell.length_c   1.000
_cell.angle_alpha   90.00
_cell.angle_beta   90.00
_cell.angle_gamma   90.00
#
_symmetry.space_group_name_H-M   'P 1'
#
loop_
_entity.id
_entity.type
_entity.pdbx_description
1 polymer ?
#
loop_
_entity_poly.entity_id
_entity_poly.type
_entity_poly.pdbx_seq_one_letter_code
_entity_poly.pdbx_strand_id
1 'polypeptide(L)'
;MTSTSGSFSAYLNERLADPELRAGHEDYEARRAIVAELVSRRKALGLSQSQVARRMGVKQPTVSGFENEDTDPRLSTMHRYARAVDACISMRIHARDEDGAWAPAGLWKGWRPSATPCTLGNVAPPYKGAEVVDLDAYRRLEGHRKVAANAR
;
A
#
# COMPACT_ATOMS: atom_id res chain seq x y z
N MET A 1 -27.28 -16.03 22.62
CA MET A 1 -26.26 -15.00 22.36
C MET A 1 -25.36 -15.58 21.27
N THR A 2 -25.22 -15.12 20.04
CA THR A 2 -25.42 -13.83 19.36
C THR A 2 -25.51 -14.11 17.85
N SER A 3 -26.28 -13.34 17.09
CA SER A 3 -26.20 -13.31 15.61
C SER A 3 -26.62 -11.92 15.12
N THR A 4 -25.76 -10.92 15.39
CA THR A 4 -25.91 -9.54 14.92
C THR A 4 -25.13 -9.28 13.62
N SER A 5 -24.33 -10.26 13.16
CA SER A 5 -23.46 -10.11 11.97
C SER A 5 -24.26 -9.91 10.67
N GLY A 6 -25.46 -10.48 10.55
CA GLY A 6 -26.30 -10.30 9.35
C GLY A 6 -26.82 -8.88 9.17
N SER A 7 -27.06 -8.15 10.27
CA SER A 7 -27.57 -6.78 10.23
C SER A 7 -26.49 -5.77 9.85
N PHE A 8 -25.26 -5.95 10.36
CA PHE A 8 -24.15 -5.07 10.05
C PHE A 8 -23.65 -5.21 8.61
N SER A 9 -23.52 -6.44 8.10
CA SER A 9 -23.12 -6.67 6.71
C SER A 9 -24.15 -6.16 5.70
N ALA A 10 -25.45 -6.31 6.00
CA ALA A 10 -26.51 -5.75 5.16
C ALA A 10 -26.48 -4.21 5.14
N TYR A 11 -26.30 -3.58 6.31
CA TYR A 11 -26.14 -2.14 6.43
C TYR A 11 -24.91 -1.61 5.65
N LEU A 12 -23.76 -2.28 5.77
CA LEU A 12 -22.56 -1.90 5.03
C LEU A 12 -22.78 -2.00 3.51
N ASN A 13 -23.39 -3.08 3.02
CA ASN A 13 -23.67 -3.24 1.59
C ASN A 13 -24.58 -2.13 1.04
N GLU A 14 -25.60 -1.72 1.78
CA GLU A 14 -26.46 -0.60 1.40
C GLU A 14 -25.67 0.71 1.33
N ARG A 15 -24.80 0.96 2.31
CA ARG A 15 -23.98 2.17 2.36
C ARG A 15 -22.92 2.21 1.25
N LEU A 16 -22.29 1.08 0.92
CA LEU A 16 -21.29 0.96 -0.15
C LEU A 16 -21.89 1.12 -1.57
N ALA A 17 -23.21 1.25 -1.71
CA ALA A 17 -23.82 1.69 -2.96
C ALA A 17 -23.39 3.12 -3.35
N ASP A 18 -23.15 3.99 -2.36
CA ASP A 18 -22.60 5.33 -2.58
C ASP A 18 -21.17 5.24 -3.14
N PRO A 19 -20.90 5.76 -4.36
CA PRO A 19 -19.57 5.73 -4.96
C PRO A 19 -18.48 6.39 -4.13
N GLU A 20 -18.79 7.43 -3.36
CA GLU A 20 -17.79 8.14 -2.55
C GLU A 20 -17.38 7.30 -1.33
N LEU A 21 -18.36 6.68 -0.68
CA LEU A 21 -18.11 5.81 0.46
C LEU A 21 -17.42 4.52 0.02
N ARG A 22 -17.86 3.94 -1.11
CA ARG A 22 -17.21 2.76 -1.70
C ARG A 22 -15.75 3.03 -2.00
N ALA A 23 -15.48 4.20 -2.57
CA ALA A 23 -14.13 4.64 -2.84
C ALA A 23 -13.29 4.65 -1.55
N GLY A 24 -13.67 5.45 -0.54
CA GLY A 24 -12.94 5.48 0.72
C GLY A 24 -12.77 4.11 1.37
N HIS A 25 -13.75 3.21 1.23
CA HIS A 25 -13.68 1.84 1.71
C HIS A 25 -12.66 0.99 0.94
N GLU A 26 -12.59 1.09 -0.39
CA GLU A 26 -11.59 0.38 -1.21
C GLU A 26 -10.16 0.81 -0.86
N ASP A 27 -9.93 2.12 -0.67
CA ASP A 27 -8.63 2.65 -0.21
C ASP A 27 -8.25 2.11 1.17
N TYR A 28 -9.23 2.08 2.07
CA TYR A 28 -9.07 1.53 3.41
C TYR A 28 -8.71 0.04 3.38
N GLU A 29 -9.44 -0.77 2.61
CA GLU A 29 -9.20 -2.21 2.48
C GLU A 29 -7.83 -2.50 1.84
N ALA A 30 -7.45 -1.76 0.79
CA ALA A 30 -6.14 -1.89 0.15
C ALA A 30 -5.00 -1.65 1.16
N ARG A 31 -5.13 -0.61 2.00
CA ARG A 31 -4.15 -0.32 3.05
C ARG A 31 -4.15 -1.38 4.15
N ARG A 32 -5.32 -1.83 4.60
CA ARG A 32 -5.47 -2.91 5.59
C ARG A 32 -4.81 -4.20 5.11
N ALA A 33 -4.96 -4.55 3.84
CA ALA A 33 -4.33 -5.72 3.23
C ALA A 33 -2.80 -5.66 3.29
N ILE A 34 -2.19 -4.49 3.02
CA ILE A 34 -0.74 -4.30 3.14
C ILE A 34 -0.26 -4.54 4.57
N VAL A 35 -0.95 -3.95 5.56
CA VAL A 35 -0.59 -4.13 6.98
C VAL A 35 -0.74 -5.60 7.39
N ALA A 36 -1.82 -6.27 6.98
CA ALA A 36 -2.03 -7.68 7.26
C ALA A 36 -0.90 -8.56 6.70
N GLU A 37 -0.44 -8.28 5.48
CA GLU A 37 0.67 -9.00 4.86
C GLU A 37 2.00 -8.78 5.61
N LEU A 38 2.28 -7.54 6.04
CA LEU A 38 3.44 -7.23 6.87
C LEU A 38 3.42 -8.00 8.21
N VAL A 39 2.25 -8.07 8.85
CA VAL A 39 2.05 -8.82 10.11
C VAL A 39 2.19 -10.32 9.88
N SER A 40 1.66 -10.83 8.77
CA SER A 40 1.83 -12.23 8.36
C SER A 40 3.32 -12.56 8.20
N ARG A 41 4.08 -11.71 7.50
CA ARG A 41 5.53 -11.86 7.33
C ARG A 41 6.27 -11.83 8.66
N ARG A 42 5.92 -10.93 9.58
CA ARG A 42 6.49 -10.90 10.94
C ARG A 42 6.30 -12.26 11.63
N LYS A 43 5.08 -12.79 11.61
CA LYS A 43 4.73 -14.07 12.24
C LYS A 43 5.50 -15.22 11.60
N ALA A 44 5.64 -15.23 10.27
CA ALA A 44 6.42 -16.24 9.54
C ALA A 44 7.91 -16.23 9.91
N LEU A 45 8.47 -15.06 10.26
CA LEU A 45 9.85 -14.93 10.76
C LEU A 45 9.98 -15.26 12.27
N GLY A 46 8.90 -15.61 12.95
CA GLY A 46 8.90 -15.88 14.39
C GLY A 46 9.22 -14.65 15.25
N LEU A 47 9.06 -13.44 14.71
CA LEU A 47 9.41 -12.21 15.42
C LEU A 47 8.27 -11.76 16.34
N SER A 48 8.60 -11.40 17.57
CA SER A 48 7.68 -10.72 18.48
C SER A 48 7.51 -9.26 18.07
N GLN A 49 6.39 -8.64 18.50
CA GLN A 49 6.19 -7.20 18.32
C GLN A 49 7.30 -6.36 18.97
N SER A 50 7.84 -6.78 20.11
CA SER A 50 8.95 -6.08 20.79
C SER A 50 10.26 -6.17 20.01
N GLN A 51 10.53 -7.30 19.33
CA GLN A 51 11.68 -7.45 18.44
C GLN A 51 11.56 -6.54 17.21
N VAL A 52 10.38 -6.47 16.59
CA VAL A 52 10.13 -5.53 15.48
C VAL A 52 10.26 -4.09 15.95
N ALA A 53 9.72 -3.74 17.12
CA ALA A 53 9.84 -2.40 17.69
C ALA A 53 11.32 -1.99 17.88
N ARG A 54 12.14 -2.91 18.40
CA ARG A 54 13.60 -2.72 18.51
C ARG A 54 14.26 -2.51 17.16
N ARG A 55 13.92 -3.32 16.14
CA ARG A 55 14.44 -3.16 14.76
C ARG A 55 14.02 -1.82 14.14
N MET A 56 12.81 -1.34 14.46
CA MET A 56 12.28 -0.06 13.99
C MET A 56 12.78 1.15 14.81
N GLY A 57 13.43 0.95 15.95
CA GLY A 57 13.81 2.02 16.88
C GLY A 57 12.62 2.73 17.54
N VAL A 58 11.52 2.02 17.81
CA VAL A 58 10.30 2.54 18.45
C VAL A 58 9.93 1.70 19.68
N LYS A 59 8.93 2.16 20.45
CA LYS A 59 8.40 1.40 21.60
C LYS A 59 7.42 0.33 21.13
N GLN A 60 7.31 -0.78 21.87
CA GLN A 60 6.40 -1.88 21.51
C GLN A 60 4.93 -1.46 21.35
N PRO A 61 4.36 -0.55 22.18
CA PRO A 61 3.00 -0.07 21.96
C PRO A 61 2.78 0.58 20.59
N THR A 62 3.80 1.23 20.02
CA THR A 62 3.75 1.78 18.65
C THR A 62 3.57 0.67 17.61
N VAL A 63 4.23 -0.48 17.80
CA VAL A 63 4.05 -1.64 16.93
C VAL A 63 2.69 -2.29 17.17
N SER A 64 2.26 -2.42 18.43
CA SER A 64 0.93 -2.94 18.75
C SER A 64 -0.19 -2.11 18.10
N GLY A 65 -0.10 -0.78 18.19
CA GLY A 65 -1.07 0.11 17.55
C GLY A 65 -1.05 -0.02 16.03
N PHE A 66 0.15 -0.07 15.43
CA PHE A 66 0.28 -0.33 14.00
C PHE A 66 -0.36 -1.65 13.53
N GLU A 67 -0.29 -2.72 14.33
CA GLU A 67 -0.81 -4.04 13.94
C GLU A 67 -2.30 -4.24 14.25
N ASN A 68 -2.82 -3.60 15.30
CA ASN A 68 -4.14 -3.91 15.85
C ASN A 68 -5.16 -2.80 15.65
N GLU A 69 -4.74 -1.54 15.54
CA GLU A 69 -5.66 -0.41 15.40
C GLU A 69 -6.01 -0.20 13.93
N ASP A 70 -7.23 0.27 13.65
CA ASP A 70 -7.60 0.87 12.35
C ASP A 70 -6.92 2.24 12.19
N THR A 71 -5.62 2.25 12.40
CA THR A 71 -4.77 3.40 12.16
C THR A 71 -4.64 3.62 10.67
N ASP A 72 -4.46 4.88 10.28
CA ASP A 72 -4.00 5.27 8.95
C ASP A 72 -2.49 5.52 9.00
N PRO A 73 -1.65 4.46 8.97
CA PRO A 73 -0.22 4.62 9.10
C PRO A 73 0.34 5.36 7.89
N ARG A 74 1.21 6.34 8.17
CA ARG A 74 2.00 6.99 7.13
C ARG A 74 2.77 5.94 6.33
N LEU A 75 2.92 6.19 5.03
CA LEU A 75 3.72 5.34 4.14
C LEU A 75 5.16 5.13 4.66
N SER A 76 5.76 6.15 5.26
CA SER A 76 7.09 6.05 5.88
C SER A 76 7.15 5.05 7.03
N THR A 77 6.06 4.91 7.80
CA THR A 77 5.93 3.92 8.86
C THR A 77 5.81 2.52 8.27
N MET A 78 4.99 2.35 7.24
CA MET A 78 4.85 1.06 6.53
C MET A 78 6.20 0.59 5.96
N HIS A 79 6.96 1.47 5.31
CA HIS A 79 8.31 1.16 4.83
C HIS A 79 9.28 0.79 5.96
N ARG A 80 9.22 1.47 7.11
CA ARG A 80 10.07 1.14 8.26
C ARG A 80 9.75 -0.23 8.84
N TYR A 81 8.45 -0.55 8.95
CA TYR A 81 8.00 -1.87 9.38
C TYR A 81 8.46 -2.95 8.39
N ALA A 82 8.25 -2.74 7.09
CA ALA A 82 8.67 -3.68 6.04
C ALA A 82 10.17 -4.02 6.14
N ARG A 83 11.03 -3.00 6.31
CA ARG A 83 12.47 -3.21 6.54
C ARG A 83 12.77 -3.99 7.81
N ALA A 84 12.00 -3.79 8.88
CA ALA A 84 12.17 -4.53 10.13
C ALA A 84 11.79 -6.03 10.00
N VAL A 85 10.97 -6.39 9.01
CA VAL A 85 10.54 -7.77 8.73
C VAL A 85 11.14 -8.32 7.42
N ASP A 86 12.28 -7.78 6.99
CA ASP A 86 13.04 -8.24 5.82
C ASP A 86 12.18 -8.29 4.54
N ALA A 87 11.34 -7.25 4.36
CA ALA A 87 10.43 -7.06 3.25
C ALA A 87 10.57 -5.66 2.62
N CYS A 88 9.96 -5.49 1.44
CA CYS A 88 9.85 -4.20 0.77
C CYS A 88 8.43 -4.01 0.22
N ILE A 89 7.98 -2.75 0.15
CA ILE A 89 6.69 -2.38 -0.45
C ILE A 89 7.00 -1.74 -1.80
N SER A 90 6.30 -2.18 -2.84
CA SER A 90 6.31 -1.56 -4.16
C SER A 90 4.92 -1.07 -4.51
N MET A 91 4.80 0.18 -4.96
CA MET A 91 3.53 0.74 -5.44
C MET A 91 3.57 0.83 -6.96
N ARG A 92 2.46 0.47 -7.60
CA ARG A 92 2.24 0.67 -9.03
C ARG A 92 1.05 1.59 -9.22
N ILE A 93 1.15 2.47 -10.21
CA ILE A 93 0.08 3.39 -10.58
C ILE A 93 -0.65 2.77 -11.77
N HIS A 94 -1.97 2.64 -11.65
CA HIS A 94 -2.84 2.18 -12.73
C HIS A 94 -3.62 3.37 -13.30
N ALA A 95 -3.77 3.41 -14.63
CA ALA A 95 -4.66 4.38 -15.26
C ALA A 95 -6.11 4.00 -14.96
N ARG A 96 -6.97 5.01 -14.81
CA ARG A 96 -8.41 4.82 -14.73
C ARG A 96 -8.90 4.33 -16.09
N ASP A 97 -9.54 3.17 -16.14
CA ASP A 97 -10.31 2.72 -17.30
C ASP A 97 -11.61 3.53 -17.44
N GLU A 98 -12.23 3.50 -18.62
CA GLU A 98 -13.48 4.23 -18.91
C GLU A 98 -14.63 3.79 -17.98
N ASP A 99 -14.54 2.56 -17.45
CA ASP A 99 -15.49 1.95 -16.52
C ASP A 99 -15.11 2.15 -15.03
N GLY A 100 -13.94 2.74 -14.75
CA GLY A 100 -13.35 2.95 -13.42
C GLY A 100 -13.95 4.13 -12.67
N ALA A 101 -15.23 4.02 -12.34
CA ALA A 101 -15.99 5.00 -11.58
C ALA A 101 -15.64 4.97 -10.08
N TRP A 102 -14.42 5.41 -9.74
CA TRP A 102 -14.10 5.82 -8.37
C TRP A 102 -14.53 7.27 -8.19
N ALA A 103 -15.75 7.45 -7.66
CA ALA A 103 -16.49 8.68 -7.37
C ALA A 103 -16.62 9.72 -8.51
N PRO A 104 -17.79 10.37 -8.66
CA PRO A 104 -17.96 11.44 -9.64
C PRO A 104 -17.00 12.59 -9.34
N ALA A 105 -16.63 13.33 -10.38
CA ALA A 105 -15.75 14.51 -10.39
C ALA A 105 -16.20 15.70 -9.48
N GLY A 106 -17.04 15.47 -8.47
CA GLY A 106 -17.63 16.47 -7.58
C GLY A 106 -16.85 16.77 -6.30
N LEU A 107 -15.99 15.85 -5.83
CA LEU A 107 -15.28 16.00 -4.55
C LEU A 107 -14.06 16.93 -4.60
N TRP A 108 -13.39 16.99 -5.75
CA TRP A 108 -12.30 17.94 -5.96
C TRP A 108 -12.84 19.13 -6.73
N LYS A 109 -13.39 20.12 -6.02
CA LYS A 109 -13.89 21.36 -6.64
C LYS A 109 -12.81 21.93 -7.58
N GLY A 110 -13.09 21.87 -8.89
CA GLY A 110 -12.20 22.37 -9.94
C GLY A 110 -11.36 21.31 -10.67
N TRP A 111 -11.44 20.03 -10.30
CA TRP A 111 -10.79 18.96 -11.07
C TRP A 111 -11.60 18.63 -12.32
N ARG A 112 -10.95 18.71 -13.49
CA ARG A 112 -11.48 18.16 -14.75
C ARG A 112 -10.52 17.05 -15.20
N PRO A 113 -11.02 15.86 -15.57
CA PRO A 113 -10.17 14.90 -16.26
C PRO A 113 -9.62 15.59 -17.52
N SER A 114 -8.37 15.29 -17.90
CA SER A 114 -7.87 15.72 -19.21
C SER A 114 -8.82 15.14 -20.26
N ALA A 115 -9.25 15.97 -21.22
CA ALA A 115 -10.15 15.54 -22.31
C ALA A 115 -9.52 14.45 -23.20
N THR A 116 -8.26 14.12 -22.98
CA THR A 116 -7.57 13.00 -23.62
C THR A 116 -7.92 11.70 -22.88
N PRO A 117 -8.66 10.76 -23.50
CA PRO A 117 -8.75 9.41 -22.96
C PRO A 117 -7.34 8.86 -22.86
N CYS A 118 -6.98 8.36 -21.68
CA CYS A 118 -5.72 7.65 -21.47
C CYS A 118 -5.80 6.30 -22.18
N THR A 119 -5.78 6.29 -23.52
CA THR A 119 -5.56 5.06 -24.28
C THR A 119 -4.16 4.59 -23.94
N LEU A 120 -4.08 3.55 -23.11
CA LEU A 120 -2.85 2.82 -22.79
C LEU A 120 -2.32 2.11 -24.05
N GLY A 121 -1.83 2.91 -24.99
CA GLY A 121 -0.95 2.49 -26.07
C GLY A 121 0.35 3.25 -25.89
N ASN A 122 1.34 2.63 -25.23
CA ASN A 122 2.75 3.03 -25.26
C ASN A 122 3.04 4.54 -25.17
N VAL A 123 2.39 5.26 -24.26
CA VAL A 123 2.80 6.65 -23.97
C VAL A 123 3.92 6.59 -22.96
N ALA A 124 5.13 6.93 -23.41
CA ALA A 124 6.30 7.09 -22.56
C ALA A 124 5.95 8.00 -21.36
N PRO A 125 6.46 7.74 -20.15
CA PRO A 125 6.04 8.47 -18.96
C PRO A 125 6.34 9.97 -19.11
N PRO A 126 5.47 10.86 -18.63
CA PRO A 126 5.55 12.30 -18.89
C PRO A 126 6.71 13.01 -18.20
N TYR A 127 7.56 12.30 -17.45
CA TYR A 127 8.75 12.87 -16.83
C TYR A 127 9.98 12.64 -17.72
N LYS A 128 10.61 13.73 -18.16
CA LYS A 128 11.88 13.71 -18.89
C LYS A 128 12.91 12.93 -18.04
N GLY A 129 13.37 11.78 -18.53
CA GLY A 129 14.29 10.89 -17.81
C GLY A 129 13.64 9.65 -17.17
N ALA A 130 12.40 9.34 -17.51
CA ALA A 130 11.74 8.09 -17.19
C ALA A 130 12.29 6.88 -17.94
N GLU A 131 13.55 6.52 -17.71
CA GLU A 131 13.88 5.12 -17.88
C GLU A 131 13.01 4.34 -16.89
N VAL A 132 12.25 3.38 -17.41
CA VAL A 132 11.63 2.35 -16.58
C VAL A 132 12.77 1.78 -15.76
N VAL A 133 12.83 2.13 -14.47
CA VAL A 133 13.83 1.57 -13.58
C VAL A 133 13.43 0.12 -13.45
N ASP A 134 14.06 -0.74 -14.25
CA ASP A 134 14.00 -2.17 -14.07
C ASP A 134 14.61 -2.44 -12.70
N LEU A 135 13.75 -2.51 -11.69
CA LEU A 135 14.14 -2.71 -10.29
C LEU A 135 14.83 -4.07 -10.11
N ASP A 136 14.59 -5.03 -11.01
CA ASP A 136 15.30 -6.30 -11.04
C ASP A 136 16.69 -6.16 -11.66
N ALA A 137 16.88 -5.31 -12.67
CA ALA A 137 18.20 -4.89 -13.13
C ALA A 137 18.97 -4.06 -12.08
N TYR A 138 18.30 -3.15 -11.37
CA TYR A 138 18.90 -2.36 -10.29
C TYR A 138 19.37 -3.26 -9.12
N ARG A 139 18.57 -4.26 -8.72
CA ARG A 139 19.00 -5.27 -7.73
C ARG A 139 20.16 -6.12 -8.23
N ARG A 140 20.21 -6.44 -9.53
CA ARG A 140 21.33 -7.18 -10.15
C ARG A 140 22.62 -6.36 -10.07
N LEU A 141 22.55 -5.05 -10.32
CA LEU A 141 23.70 -4.13 -10.22
C LEU A 141 24.20 -3.92 -8.77
N GLU A 142 23.29 -3.77 -7.80
CA GLU A 142 23.65 -3.66 -6.37
C GLU A 142 24.21 -4.97 -5.78
N GLY A 143 23.79 -6.13 -6.31
CA GLY A 143 24.34 -7.45 -5.95
C GLY A 143 25.82 -7.61 -6.31
N HIS A 144 26.28 -7.04 -7.44
CA HIS A 144 27.68 -7.09 -7.87
C HIS A 144 28.59 -6.17 -7.04
N ARG A 145 28.06 -5.11 -6.43
CA ARG A 145 28.85 -4.17 -5.64
C ARG A 145 29.27 -4.71 -4.27
N LYS A 146 28.53 -5.68 -3.72
CA LYS A 146 28.86 -6.33 -2.43
C LYS A 146 29.89 -7.46 -2.54
N VAL A 147 30.14 -8.01 -3.72
CA VAL A 147 31.19 -9.03 -3.93
C VAL A 147 32.58 -8.39 -4.11
N ALA A 148 32.66 -7.16 -4.63
CA ALA A 148 33.93 -6.44 -4.80
C ALA A 148 34.45 -5.75 -3.52
N ALA A 149 33.59 -5.53 -2.50
CA ALA A 149 33.97 -4.84 -1.27
C ALA A 149 34.50 -5.77 -0.15
N ASN A 150 34.38 -7.08 -0.30
CA ASN A 150 34.85 -8.09 0.69
C ASN A 150 36.07 -8.91 0.20
N ALA A 151 36.67 -8.51 -0.93
CA ALA A 151 37.92 -9.09 -1.42
C ALA A 151 39.06 -8.08 -1.21
N ARG A 152 39.44 -7.87 0.06
CA ARG A 152 40.72 -7.28 0.50
C ARG A 152 40.92 -7.52 1.99
#